data_AF-A0A7K0YBY9-F1
#
_entry.id   AF-A0A7K0YBY9-F1
#
_cell.length_a   1.000
_cell.length_b   1.000
_cell.length_c   1.000
_cell.angle_alpha   90.00
_cell.angle_beta   90.00
_cell.angle_gamma   90.00
#
_symmetry.space_group_name_H-M   'P 1'
#
loop_
_entity.id
_entity.type
_entity.pdbx_description
1 polymer ?
#
loop_
_entity_poly.entity_id
_entity_poly.type
_entity_poly.pdbx_seq_one_letter_code
_entity_poly.pdbx_strand_id
1 'polypeptide(L)'
;MGDKYIVYVDESGEASTAAVDKAYPVFVLACCVFDVDTYIREIVPGFQKLKFDWFGHDQVIFHSSDIRRRRGDFQFLADPDQEKRFSLELSEFIRAADFEIYAETIGKSEKLTENGVDLYPLAVVSSLRRIQVANSKPSATDKDPAVVFESRGRLQDEAVRQALENIEWQGPTRFSSKASLSTGLQIADLIARPIGLNALSRGIVNAPFEILREKLR
;
A
#
# COMPACT_ATOMS: atom_id res chain seq x y z
N MET A 1 2.63 12.38 23.39
CA MET A 1 2.61 10.91 23.29
C MET A 1 1.28 10.58 22.65
N GLY A 2 1.21 10.78 21.34
CA GLY A 2 0.02 10.52 20.54
C GLY A 2 0.32 9.32 19.65
N ASP A 3 -0.76 8.70 19.19
CA ASP A 3 -0.79 7.95 17.93
C ASP A 3 -0.36 6.49 18.07
N LYS A 4 -1.20 5.71 18.76
CA LYS A 4 -1.16 4.24 18.82
C LYS A 4 -1.01 3.59 17.44
N TYR A 5 -1.47 4.27 16.39
CA TYR A 5 -1.47 3.76 15.02
C TYR A 5 -0.69 4.66 14.05
N ILE A 6 -0.14 4.04 13.01
CA ILE A 6 0.47 4.69 11.84
C ILE A 6 -0.08 4.11 10.54
N VAL A 7 -0.27 4.96 9.54
CA VAL A 7 -0.80 4.60 8.23
C VAL A 7 0.27 4.78 7.15
N TYR A 8 0.50 3.75 6.35
CA TYR A 8 1.35 3.82 5.15
C TYR A 8 0.49 3.65 3.91
N VAL A 9 0.70 4.50 2.92
CA VAL A 9 -0.14 4.59 1.73
C VAL A 9 0.69 4.46 0.46
N ASP A 10 0.27 3.55 -0.41
CA ASP A 10 0.80 3.40 -1.75
C ASP A 10 -0.30 2.95 -2.74
N GLU A 11 0.00 2.99 -4.04
CA GLU A 11 -0.94 2.68 -5.11
C GLU A 11 -0.53 1.53 -6.04
N SER A 12 -1.51 1.00 -6.77
CA SER A 12 -1.26 0.18 -7.96
C SER A 12 -2.19 0.60 -9.09
N GLY A 13 -1.62 0.74 -10.29
CA GLY A 13 -2.33 1.18 -11.49
C GLY A 13 -2.12 2.66 -11.77
N GLU A 14 -2.45 3.08 -13.00
CA GLU A 14 -2.37 4.49 -13.38
C GLU A 14 -3.41 5.29 -12.59
N ALA A 15 -3.06 6.46 -12.06
CA ALA A 15 -4.02 7.28 -11.32
C ALA A 15 -4.77 8.25 -12.26
N SER A 16 -4.15 8.69 -13.34
CA SER A 16 -4.76 9.60 -14.31
C SER A 16 -5.85 8.91 -15.14
N THR A 17 -7.02 9.51 -15.28
CA THR A 17 -8.05 9.01 -16.20
C THR A 17 -7.72 9.23 -17.67
N ALA A 18 -6.73 10.07 -18.01
CA ALA A 18 -6.34 10.33 -19.40
C ALA A 18 -5.75 9.09 -20.10
N ALA A 19 -5.18 8.16 -19.34
CA ALA A 19 -4.64 6.91 -19.86
C ALA A 19 -5.26 5.71 -19.13
N VAL A 20 -5.76 4.76 -19.92
CA VAL A 20 -6.31 3.49 -19.42
C VAL A 20 -5.41 2.35 -19.87
N ASP A 21 -4.72 1.70 -18.93
CA ASP A 21 -4.05 0.43 -19.19
C ASP A 21 -5.11 -0.66 -19.37
N LYS A 22 -5.27 -1.15 -20.60
CA LYS A 22 -6.26 -2.20 -20.92
C LYS A 22 -5.95 -3.53 -20.24
N ALA A 23 -4.69 -3.79 -19.88
CA ALA A 23 -4.30 -4.99 -19.17
C ALA A 23 -4.51 -4.89 -17.65
N TYR A 24 -4.64 -3.66 -17.12
CA TYR A 24 -4.91 -3.40 -15.71
C TYR A 24 -5.78 -2.15 -15.54
N PRO A 25 -7.07 -2.20 -15.93
CA PRO A 25 -7.96 -1.02 -15.99
C PRO A 25 -8.56 -0.68 -14.62
N VAL A 26 -7.73 -0.74 -13.57
CA VAL A 26 -8.10 -0.39 -12.21
C VAL A 26 -7.01 0.48 -11.61
N PHE A 27 -7.43 1.43 -10.79
CA PHE A 27 -6.58 2.13 -9.85
C PHE A 27 -6.89 1.63 -8.45
N VAL A 28 -5.86 1.33 -7.67
CA VAL A 28 -5.99 0.89 -6.28
C VAL A 28 -5.15 1.80 -5.40
N LEU A 29 -5.75 2.33 -4.35
CA LEU A 29 -5.02 2.90 -3.22
C LEU A 29 -5.10 1.91 -2.06
N ALA A 30 -3.96 1.58 -1.46
CA ALA A 30 -3.90 0.73 -0.28
C ALA A 30 -3.36 1.53 0.91
N CYS A 31 -4.12 1.59 1.99
CA CYS A 31 -3.69 2.13 3.28
C CYS A 31 -3.47 0.97 4.26
N CYS A 32 -2.22 0.76 4.68
CA CYS A 32 -1.85 -0.19 5.73
C CYS A 32 -1.82 0.51 7.08
N VAL A 33 -2.66 0.08 8.01
CA VAL A 33 -2.76 0.63 9.37
C VAL A 33 -2.08 -0.33 10.33
N PHE A 34 -1.09 0.18 11.07
CA PHE A 34 -0.29 -0.60 12.01
C PHE A 34 -0.41 -0.04 13.42
N ASP A 35 -0.56 -0.90 14.42
CA ASP A 35 -0.22 -0.54 15.79
C ASP A 35 1.28 -0.27 15.89
N VAL A 36 1.68 0.85 16.49
CA VAL A 36 3.08 1.30 16.50
C VAL A 36 3.96 0.36 17.31
N ASP A 37 3.48 -0.20 18.42
CA ASP A 37 4.28 -1.13 19.23
C ASP A 37 4.51 -2.45 18.47
N THR A 38 3.48 -2.99 17.83
CA THR A 38 3.62 -4.17 16.97
C THR A 38 4.52 -3.89 15.76
N TYR A 39 4.37 -2.71 15.14
CA TYR A 39 5.17 -2.30 13.99
C TYR A 39 6.67 -2.30 14.30
N ILE A 40 7.08 -1.69 15.41
CA ILE A 40 8.51 -1.57 15.77
C ILE A 40 9.09 -2.88 16.32
N ARG A 41 8.30 -3.70 17.02
CA ARG A 41 8.80 -4.91 17.71
C ARG A 41 8.76 -6.17 16.84
N GLU A 42 7.84 -6.25 15.89
CA GLU A 42 7.57 -7.49 15.17
C GLU A 42 7.67 -7.30 13.65
N ILE A 43 6.98 -6.29 13.10
CA ILE A 43 6.85 -6.14 11.64
C ILE A 43 8.15 -5.66 11.02
N VAL A 44 8.74 -4.58 11.55
CA VAL A 44 10.03 -4.07 11.04
C VAL A 44 11.12 -5.15 11.20
N PRO A 45 11.36 -5.75 12.37
CA PRO A 45 12.37 -6.80 12.51
C PRO A 45 12.13 -8.01 11.60
N GLY A 46 10.87 -8.48 11.47
CA GLY A 46 10.52 -9.60 10.61
C GLY A 46 10.80 -9.31 9.13
N PHE A 47 10.44 -8.10 8.66
CA PHE A 47 10.72 -7.69 7.29
C PHE A 47 12.21 -7.56 7.04
N GLN A 48 12.97 -6.96 7.96
CA GLN A 48 14.42 -6.86 7.83
C GLN A 48 15.07 -8.25 7.83
N LYS A 49 14.61 -9.18 8.68
CA LYS A 49 15.08 -10.57 8.66
C LYS A 49 14.90 -11.20 7.29
N LEU A 50 13.71 -11.06 6.68
CA LEU A 50 13.44 -11.55 5.32
C LEU A 50 14.45 -10.98 4.31
N LYS A 51 14.78 -9.69 4.39
CA LYS A 51 15.79 -9.08 3.51
C LYS A 51 17.19 -9.67 3.74
N PHE A 52 17.61 -9.83 4.98
CA PHE A 52 18.90 -10.44 5.30
C PHE A 52 18.99 -11.90 4.87
N ASP A 53 17.91 -12.68 5.00
CA ASP A 53 17.87 -14.08 4.58
C ASP A 53 18.10 -14.23 3.05
N TRP A 54 17.61 -13.28 2.24
CA TRP A 54 17.71 -13.33 0.78
C TRP A 54 18.88 -12.57 0.18
N PHE A 55 19.24 -11.43 0.75
CA PHE A 55 20.20 -10.49 0.18
C PHE A 55 21.45 -10.28 1.05
N GLY A 56 21.42 -10.73 2.31
CA GLY A 56 22.50 -10.47 3.27
C GLY A 56 22.60 -9.02 3.74
N HIS A 57 21.68 -8.13 3.32
CA HIS A 57 21.61 -6.73 3.72
C HIS A 57 20.19 -6.16 3.58
N ASP A 58 19.96 -4.97 4.14
CA ASP A 58 18.67 -4.27 4.15
C ASP A 58 18.47 -3.27 3.00
N GLN A 59 19.48 -3.06 2.15
CA GLN A 59 19.44 -2.04 1.10
C GLN A 59 18.51 -2.32 -0.10
N VAL A 60 18.03 -3.57 -0.29
CA VAL A 60 17.13 -3.90 -1.42
C VAL A 60 15.74 -3.34 -1.17
N ILE A 61 15.20 -2.48 -2.04
CA ILE A 61 13.82 -2.00 -1.91
C ILE A 61 12.88 -3.02 -2.54
N PHE A 62 11.92 -3.52 -1.76
CA PHE A 62 10.90 -4.42 -2.27
C PHE A 62 9.85 -3.60 -3.00
N HIS A 63 9.90 -3.65 -4.32
CA HIS A 63 8.94 -2.99 -5.19
C HIS A 63 8.27 -4.04 -6.10
N SER A 64 6.94 -4.02 -6.11
CA SER A 64 6.05 -5.01 -6.68
C SER A 64 6.28 -5.16 -8.19
N SER A 65 6.66 -4.07 -8.85
CA SER A 65 7.03 -4.06 -10.26
C SER A 65 8.34 -4.78 -10.53
N ASP A 66 9.33 -4.63 -9.65
CA ASP A 66 10.66 -5.22 -9.83
C ASP A 66 10.67 -6.70 -9.49
N ILE A 67 9.95 -7.12 -8.45
CA ILE A 67 9.71 -8.53 -8.14
C ILE A 67 8.99 -9.21 -9.31
N ARG A 68 7.84 -8.67 -9.75
CA ARG A 68 7.03 -9.24 -10.84
C ARG A 68 7.79 -9.33 -12.15
N ARG A 69 8.60 -8.31 -12.47
CA ARG A 69 9.37 -8.24 -13.72
C ARG A 69 10.77 -8.82 -13.58
N ARG A 70 11.14 -9.34 -12.40
CA ARG A 70 12.44 -9.97 -12.10
C ARG A 70 13.62 -9.04 -12.42
N ARG A 71 13.54 -7.79 -11.96
CA ARG A 71 14.51 -6.73 -12.26
C ARG A 71 15.46 -6.48 -11.11
N GLY A 72 16.65 -5.98 -11.44
CA GLY A 72 17.68 -5.62 -10.45
C GLY A 72 18.02 -6.80 -9.54
N ASP A 73 17.94 -6.56 -8.23
CA ASP A 73 18.23 -7.57 -7.20
C ASP A 73 17.29 -8.79 -7.26
N PHE A 74 16.15 -8.70 -7.96
CA PHE A 74 15.19 -9.80 -8.10
C PHE A 74 15.39 -10.66 -9.36
N GLN A 75 16.51 -10.53 -10.07
CA GLN A 75 16.81 -11.36 -11.25
C GLN A 75 16.90 -12.87 -10.93
N PHE A 76 17.27 -13.22 -9.69
CA PHE A 76 17.34 -14.62 -9.25
C PHE A 76 15.99 -15.34 -9.28
N LEU A 77 14.87 -14.60 -9.26
CA LEU A 77 13.51 -15.15 -9.44
C LEU A 77 13.25 -15.71 -10.85
N ALA A 78 14.23 -15.64 -11.75
CA ALA A 78 14.21 -16.41 -13.00
C ALA A 78 14.32 -17.92 -12.76
N ASP A 79 14.95 -18.34 -11.66
CA ASP A 79 14.97 -19.72 -11.18
C ASP A 79 13.61 -20.04 -10.51
N PRO A 80 12.84 -21.03 -11.03
CA PRO A 80 11.54 -21.38 -10.48
C PRO A 80 11.56 -21.84 -9.02
N ASP A 81 12.63 -22.49 -8.57
CA ASP A 81 12.72 -22.98 -7.19
C ASP A 81 12.97 -21.81 -6.22
N GLN A 82 13.81 -20.86 -6.64
CA GLN A 82 14.03 -19.63 -5.89
C GLN A 82 12.78 -18.75 -5.86
N GLU A 83 12.09 -18.60 -6.99
CA GLU A 83 10.84 -17.82 -7.07
C GLU A 83 9.78 -18.40 -6.15
N LYS A 84 9.54 -19.71 -6.21
CA LYS A 84 8.57 -20.37 -5.35
C LYS A 84 8.89 -20.19 -3.88
N ARG A 85 10.16 -20.32 -3.49
CA ARG A 85 10.59 -20.17 -2.10
C ARG A 85 10.46 -18.72 -1.62
N PHE A 86 10.93 -17.75 -2.40
CA PHE A 86 10.82 -16.32 -2.08
C PHE A 86 9.36 -15.89 -1.94
N SER A 87 8.52 -16.26 -2.92
CA SER A 87 7.10 -15.94 -2.91
C SER A 87 6.37 -16.55 -1.72
N LEU A 88 6.72 -17.78 -1.33
CA LEU A 88 6.18 -18.42 -0.12
C LEU A 88 6.60 -17.68 1.16
N GLU A 89 7.90 -17.43 1.35
CA GLU A 89 8.40 -16.75 2.55
C GLU A 89 7.83 -15.33 2.70
N LEU A 90 7.74 -14.59 1.60
CA LEU A 90 7.09 -13.27 1.58
C LEU A 90 5.60 -13.37 1.94
N SER A 91 4.89 -14.35 1.38
CA SER A 91 3.47 -14.58 1.66
C SER A 91 3.22 -14.91 3.12
N GLU A 92 4.03 -15.78 3.72
CA GLU A 92 3.92 -16.14 5.14
C GLU A 92 4.25 -14.96 6.05
N PHE A 93 5.25 -14.15 5.71
CA PHE A 93 5.53 -12.90 6.43
C PHE A 93 4.31 -11.98 6.43
N ILE A 94 3.73 -11.69 5.25
CA ILE A 94 2.55 -10.81 5.14
C ILE A 94 1.37 -11.39 5.90
N ARG A 95 1.15 -12.72 5.84
CA ARG A 95 0.07 -13.38 6.59
C ARG A 95 0.23 -13.18 8.09
N ALA A 96 1.42 -13.41 8.62
CA ALA A 96 1.71 -13.33 10.05
C ALA A 96 1.75 -11.89 10.60
N ALA A 97 2.13 -10.90 9.77
CA ALA A 97 2.21 -9.51 10.20
C ALA A 97 0.83 -8.95 10.61
N ASP A 98 0.72 -8.37 11.81
CA ASP A 98 -0.54 -7.83 12.32
C ASP A 98 -0.76 -6.37 11.85
N PHE A 99 -1.68 -6.20 10.91
CA PHE A 99 -2.07 -4.90 10.37
C PHE A 99 -3.42 -4.97 9.67
N GLU A 100 -4.05 -3.81 9.50
CA GLU A 100 -5.32 -3.67 8.80
C GLU A 100 -5.13 -2.96 7.45
N ILE A 101 -5.99 -3.28 6.50
CA ILE A 101 -5.96 -2.74 5.14
C ILE A 101 -7.26 -1.99 4.86
N TYR A 102 -7.14 -0.70 4.58
CA TYR A 102 -8.21 0.12 4.01
C TYR A 102 -7.84 0.40 2.56
N ALA A 103 -8.52 -0.25 1.62
CA ALA A 103 -8.23 -0.11 0.19
C ALA A 103 -9.40 0.48 -0.57
N GLU A 104 -9.11 1.37 -1.52
CA GLU A 104 -10.07 1.90 -2.49
C GLU A 104 -9.70 1.39 -3.87
N THR A 105 -10.64 0.77 -4.57
CA THR A 105 -10.44 0.26 -5.93
C THR A 105 -11.40 0.93 -6.89
N ILE A 106 -10.84 1.67 -7.84
CA ILE A 106 -11.60 2.43 -8.84
C ILE A 106 -11.40 1.77 -10.20
N GLY A 107 -12.48 1.20 -10.73
CA GLY A 107 -12.51 0.66 -12.09
C GLY A 107 -12.51 1.79 -13.12
N LYS A 108 -11.62 1.70 -14.10
CA LYS A 108 -11.59 2.63 -15.24
C LYS A 108 -12.30 2.02 -16.43
N SER A 109 -13.17 2.80 -17.06
CA SER A 109 -13.73 2.47 -18.36
C SER A 109 -13.56 3.63 -19.34
N GLU A 110 -13.38 3.29 -20.62
CA GLU A 110 -13.21 4.25 -21.72
C GLU A 110 -14.43 5.19 -21.88
N LYS A 111 -15.59 4.87 -21.27
CA LYS A 111 -16.85 5.61 -21.42
C LYS A 111 -17.23 6.49 -20.24
N LEU A 112 -16.62 6.31 -19.06
CA LEU A 112 -17.12 6.86 -17.79
C LEU A 112 -16.19 7.86 -17.11
N THR A 113 -15.00 8.09 -17.67
CA THR A 113 -14.03 8.97 -17.01
C THR A 113 -13.96 10.32 -17.72
N GLU A 114 -14.24 11.38 -16.97
CA GLU A 114 -13.86 12.73 -17.40
C GLU A 114 -12.34 12.73 -17.64
N ASN A 115 -11.92 13.18 -18.82
CA ASN A 115 -10.53 13.11 -19.23
C ASN A 115 -9.64 13.97 -18.32
N GLY A 116 -8.58 13.38 -17.74
CA GLY A 116 -7.52 14.11 -17.05
C GLY A 116 -7.67 14.26 -15.53
N VAL A 117 -8.62 13.57 -14.90
CA VAL A 117 -8.79 13.53 -13.44
C VAL A 117 -7.69 12.67 -12.81
N ASP A 118 -7.05 13.15 -11.74
CA ASP A 118 -6.19 12.32 -10.89
C ASP A 118 -7.07 11.63 -9.83
N LEU A 119 -7.14 10.30 -9.89
CA LEU A 119 -7.95 9.51 -8.97
C LEU A 119 -7.31 9.39 -7.57
N TYR A 120 -6.03 9.72 -7.43
CA TYR A 120 -5.31 9.49 -6.18
C TYR A 120 -5.87 10.30 -5.00
N PRO A 121 -6.05 11.64 -5.08
CA PRO A 121 -6.58 12.39 -3.95
C PRO A 121 -8.02 11.98 -3.57
N LEU A 122 -8.82 11.56 -4.55
CA LEU A 122 -10.18 11.06 -4.32
C LEU A 122 -10.16 9.76 -3.50
N ALA A 123 -9.28 8.83 -3.86
CA ALA A 123 -9.12 7.58 -3.14
C ALA A 123 -8.55 7.79 -1.73
N VAL A 124 -7.66 8.78 -1.55
CA VAL A 124 -7.13 9.16 -0.24
C VAL A 124 -8.26 9.62 0.67
N VAL A 125 -9.12 10.53 0.20
CA VAL A 125 -10.28 11.01 0.97
C VAL A 125 -11.20 9.85 1.38
N SER A 126 -11.53 8.96 0.44
CA SER A 126 -12.39 7.79 0.72
C SER A 126 -11.78 6.88 1.78
N SER A 127 -10.51 6.52 1.61
CA SER A 127 -9.82 5.56 2.49
C SER A 127 -9.59 6.13 3.88
N LEU A 128 -9.10 7.37 3.97
CA LEU A 128 -8.80 7.99 5.26
C LEU A 128 -10.05 8.35 6.05
N ARG A 129 -11.17 8.73 5.41
CA ARG A 129 -12.44 8.91 6.13
C ARG A 129 -12.90 7.63 6.82
N ARG A 130 -12.74 6.47 6.18
CA ARG A 130 -13.05 5.17 6.82
C ARG A 130 -12.16 4.90 8.02
N ILE A 131 -10.87 5.27 7.93
CA ILE A 131 -9.93 5.17 9.06
C ILE A 131 -10.34 6.12 10.19
N GLN A 132 -10.67 7.39 9.90
CA GLN A 132 -11.15 8.35 10.91
C GLN A 132 -12.38 7.81 11.64
N VAL A 133 -13.38 7.31 10.91
CA VAL A 133 -14.60 6.73 11.50
C VAL A 133 -14.27 5.51 12.38
N ALA A 134 -13.38 4.63 11.93
CA ALA A 134 -12.95 3.47 12.72
C ALA A 134 -12.20 3.89 14.00
N ASN A 135 -11.44 4.99 13.94
CA ASN A 135 -10.65 5.53 15.04
C ASN A 135 -11.46 6.41 16.02
N SER A 136 -12.63 6.92 15.61
CA SER A 136 -13.47 7.90 16.35
C SER A 136 -14.20 7.36 17.61
N LYS A 137 -13.65 6.36 18.31
CA LYS A 137 -14.19 5.88 19.61
C LYS A 137 -13.83 6.87 20.75
N PRO A 138 -14.58 6.90 21.88
CA PRO A 138 -15.23 8.08 22.46
C PRO A 138 -14.36 8.99 23.34
N SER A 139 -13.09 9.20 23.00
CA SER A 139 -12.24 10.19 23.66
C SER A 139 -12.05 11.38 22.71
N ALA A 140 -12.56 12.56 23.07
CA ALA A 140 -12.46 13.80 22.30
C ALA A 140 -11.01 14.35 22.19
N THR A 141 -10.02 13.55 22.56
CA THR A 141 -8.60 13.92 22.65
C THR A 141 -7.69 13.11 21.74
N ASP A 142 -8.19 12.08 21.05
CA ASP A 142 -7.38 11.27 20.15
C ASP A 142 -7.28 11.95 18.78
N LYS A 143 -6.04 12.25 18.37
CA LYS A 143 -5.74 12.76 17.03
C LYS A 143 -5.80 11.62 16.01
N ASP A 144 -6.02 11.97 14.75
CA ASP A 144 -5.84 11.03 13.65
C ASP A 144 -4.40 10.46 13.63
N PRO A 145 -4.21 9.21 13.18
CA PRO A 145 -2.89 8.60 13.15
C PRO A 145 -1.93 9.33 12.23
N ALA A 146 -0.62 9.15 12.44
CA ALA A 146 0.36 9.61 11.47
C ALA A 146 0.15 8.89 10.14
N VAL A 147 0.28 9.61 9.02
CA VAL A 147 0.12 9.07 7.66
C VAL A 147 1.35 9.38 6.80
N VAL A 148 1.83 8.36 6.12
CA VAL A 148 3.01 8.43 5.24
C VAL A 148 2.62 7.97 3.84
N PHE A 149 2.78 8.86 2.86
CA PHE A 149 2.56 8.58 1.44
C PHE A 149 3.90 8.37 0.71
N GLU A 150 3.93 7.52 -0.31
CA GLU A 150 4.93 7.64 -1.36
C GLU A 150 4.70 8.94 -2.14
N SER A 151 5.76 9.75 -2.31
CA SER A 151 5.71 11.03 -3.01
C SER A 151 5.57 10.81 -4.51
N ARG A 152 4.62 11.54 -5.11
CA ARG A 152 4.33 11.50 -6.56
C ARG A 152 4.79 12.76 -7.27
N GLY A 153 5.54 13.61 -6.56
CA GLY A 153 6.03 14.90 -7.04
C GLY A 153 5.27 16.08 -6.42
N ARG A 154 5.88 17.27 -6.45
CA ARG A 154 5.40 18.44 -5.70
C ARG A 154 3.94 18.81 -5.96
N LEU A 155 3.48 18.73 -7.21
CA LEU A 155 2.11 19.10 -7.56
C LEU A 155 1.09 18.07 -7.06
N GLN A 156 1.42 16.79 -7.20
CA GLN A 156 0.59 15.67 -6.75
C GLN A 156 0.53 15.61 -5.22
N ASP A 157 1.66 15.79 -4.56
CA ASP A 157 1.75 15.83 -3.09
C ASP A 157 0.92 16.99 -2.52
N GLU A 158 0.92 18.15 -3.18
CA GLU A 158 0.09 19.30 -2.79
C GLU A 158 -1.42 19.02 -2.95
N ALA A 159 -1.81 18.35 -4.04
CA ALA A 159 -3.21 17.93 -4.22
C ALA A 159 -3.68 16.98 -3.11
N VAL A 160 -2.80 16.09 -2.64
CA VAL A 160 -3.08 15.23 -1.48
C VAL A 160 -3.20 16.07 -0.21
N ARG A 161 -2.34 17.07 0.02
CA ARG A 161 -2.46 17.97 1.20
C ARG A 161 -3.81 18.68 1.25
N GLN A 162 -4.23 19.25 0.12
CA GLN A 162 -5.55 19.89 0.01
C GLN A 162 -6.70 18.90 0.26
N ALA A 163 -6.56 17.66 -0.22
CA ALA A 163 -7.53 16.60 0.05
C ALA A 163 -7.61 16.24 1.55
N LEU A 164 -6.49 16.27 2.28
CA LEU A 164 -6.46 16.05 3.73
C LEU A 164 -7.11 17.21 4.51
N GLU A 165 -6.93 18.45 4.07
CA GLU A 165 -7.60 19.61 4.65
C GLU A 165 -9.13 19.49 4.54
N ASN A 166 -9.65 19.00 3.40
CA ASN A 166 -11.08 18.79 3.17
C ASN A 166 -11.73 17.72 4.08
N ILE A 167 -10.93 16.89 4.74
CA ILE A 167 -11.39 15.90 5.72
C ILE A 167 -10.93 16.22 7.13
N GLU A 168 -10.38 17.42 7.34
CA GLU A 168 -9.85 17.91 8.61
C GLU A 168 -8.88 16.93 9.28
N TRP A 169 -8.04 16.23 8.49
CA TRP A 169 -7.12 15.24 9.02
C TRP A 169 -6.10 15.86 9.98
N GLN A 170 -6.11 15.43 11.24
CA GLN A 170 -5.30 16.05 12.31
C GLN A 170 -3.95 15.37 12.56
N GLY A 171 -3.70 14.25 11.88
CA GLY A 171 -2.53 13.41 12.09
C GLY A 171 -1.28 13.92 11.37
N PRO A 172 -0.07 13.67 11.91
CA PRO A 172 1.17 14.02 11.23
C PRO A 172 1.24 13.44 9.81
N THR A 173 1.40 14.30 8.82
CA THR A 173 1.47 13.90 7.40
C THR A 173 2.89 14.01 6.86
N ARG A 174 3.33 12.95 6.16
CA ARG A 174 4.65 12.87 5.50
C ARG A 174 4.53 12.31 4.09
N PHE A 175 5.37 12.83 3.19
CA PHE A 175 5.57 12.32 1.84
C PHE A 175 7.02 11.85 1.76
N SER A 176 7.23 10.60 1.37
CA SER A 176 8.55 9.97 1.30
C SER A 176 8.94 9.69 -0.14
N SER A 177 10.23 9.81 -0.47
CA SER A 177 10.69 9.45 -1.81
C SER A 177 10.54 7.94 -2.06
N LYS A 178 10.33 7.54 -3.33
CA LYS A 178 10.32 6.13 -3.77
C LYS A 178 11.59 5.34 -3.38
N ALA A 179 12.72 6.01 -3.19
CA ALA A 179 13.98 5.40 -2.72
C ALA A 179 14.03 5.16 -1.19
N SER A 180 12.90 5.31 -0.50
CA SER A 180 12.80 5.15 0.95
C SER A 180 12.87 3.67 1.35
N LEU A 181 13.74 3.33 2.30
CA LEU A 181 13.81 2.00 2.92
C LEU A 181 12.69 1.73 3.94
N SER A 182 11.64 2.55 3.97
CA SER A 182 10.49 2.39 4.85
C SER A 182 9.81 1.03 4.65
N THR A 183 9.80 0.19 5.69
CA THR A 183 9.12 -1.11 5.69
C THR A 183 7.63 -0.95 5.39
N GLY A 184 6.95 0.01 6.04
CA GLY A 184 5.51 0.20 5.85
C GLY A 184 5.10 0.59 4.43
N LEU A 185 5.89 1.44 3.75
CA LEU A 185 5.64 1.78 2.34
C LEU A 185 5.87 0.58 1.41
N GLN A 186 6.94 -0.19 1.64
CA GLN A 186 7.19 -1.41 0.86
C GLN A 186 6.06 -2.44 1.07
N ILE A 187 5.52 -2.58 2.28
CA ILE A 187 4.35 -3.45 2.50
C ILE A 187 3.13 -2.93 1.74
N ALA A 188 2.85 -1.62 1.78
CA ALA A 188 1.74 -1.01 1.06
C ALA A 188 1.83 -1.24 -0.47
N ASP A 189 3.00 -1.06 -1.07
CA ASP A 189 3.28 -1.36 -2.49
C ASP A 189 2.95 -2.83 -2.82
N LEU A 190 3.46 -3.76 -2.02
CA LEU A 190 3.36 -5.20 -2.28
C LEU A 190 1.91 -5.70 -2.26
N ILE A 191 1.04 -5.08 -1.46
CA ILE A 191 -0.35 -5.51 -1.31
C ILE A 191 -1.33 -4.83 -2.29
N ALA A 192 -0.99 -3.64 -2.81
CA ALA A 192 -1.90 -2.86 -3.63
C ALA A 192 -2.28 -3.58 -4.93
N ARG A 193 -1.28 -4.21 -5.59
CA ARG A 193 -1.52 -4.92 -6.86
C ARG A 193 -2.39 -6.17 -6.70
N PRO A 194 -2.13 -7.09 -5.75
CA PRO A 194 -3.02 -8.22 -5.46
C PRO A 194 -4.48 -7.84 -5.26
N ILE A 195 -4.76 -6.73 -4.56
CA ILE A 195 -6.12 -6.20 -4.36
C ILE A 195 -6.78 -5.87 -5.70
N GLY A 196 -6.10 -5.13 -6.57
CA GLY A 196 -6.66 -4.80 -7.89
C GLY A 196 -6.79 -5.99 -8.83
N LEU A 197 -5.89 -6.98 -8.75
CA LEU A 197 -6.04 -8.22 -9.51
C LEU A 197 -7.28 -8.99 -9.07
N ASN A 198 -7.61 -9.01 -7.78
CA ASN A 198 -8.85 -9.62 -7.31
C ASN A 198 -10.09 -8.89 -7.83
N ALA A 199 -10.08 -7.54 -7.85
CA ALA A 199 -11.19 -6.76 -8.41
C ALA A 199 -11.43 -7.03 -9.91
N LEU A 200 -10.39 -7.41 -10.65
CA LEU A 200 -10.48 -7.83 -12.05
C LEU A 200 -10.86 -9.31 -12.23
N SER A 201 -10.66 -10.13 -11.21
CA SER A 201 -10.83 -11.58 -11.28
C SER A 201 -12.32 -11.93 -11.23
N ARG A 202 -12.84 -12.49 -12.33
CA ARG A 202 -14.24 -12.96 -12.46
C ARG A 202 -14.48 -14.28 -11.68
N GLY A 203 -14.10 -14.33 -10.41
CA GLY A 203 -14.23 -15.53 -9.56
C GLY A 203 -13.07 -16.52 -9.64
N ILE A 204 -11.92 -16.13 -10.21
CA ILE A 204 -10.67 -16.91 -10.12
C ILE A 204 -10.00 -16.60 -8.78
N VAL A 205 -9.64 -17.62 -8.03
CA VAL A 205 -8.94 -17.47 -6.74
C VAL A 205 -7.54 -16.88 -6.98
N ASN A 206 -7.25 -15.77 -6.33
CA ASN A 206 -5.96 -15.11 -6.34
C ASN A 206 -5.26 -15.38 -5.00
N ALA A 207 -4.34 -16.35 -4.96
CA ALA A 207 -3.70 -16.81 -3.71
C ALA A 207 -3.04 -15.67 -2.91
N PRO A 208 -2.28 -14.74 -3.51
CA PRO A 208 -1.82 -13.53 -2.83
C PRO A 208 -2.94 -12.69 -2.19
N PHE A 209 -4.10 -12.57 -2.82
CA PHE A 209 -5.23 -11.80 -2.28
C PHE A 209 -5.91 -12.50 -1.10
N GLU A 210 -6.00 -13.84 -1.11
CA GLU A 210 -6.63 -14.59 -0.02
C GLU A 210 -5.98 -14.30 1.34
N ILE A 211 -4.67 -14.06 1.34
CA ILE A 211 -3.90 -13.65 2.53
C ILE A 211 -4.34 -12.27 3.04
N LEU A 212 -4.65 -11.36 2.11
CA LEU A 212 -5.06 -9.98 2.42
C LEU A 212 -6.52 -9.89 2.84
N ARG A 213 -7.37 -10.84 2.42
CA ARG A 213 -8.81 -10.80 2.66
C ARG A 213 -9.16 -10.68 4.14
N GLU A 214 -8.43 -11.37 5.01
CA GLU A 214 -8.66 -11.34 6.47
C GLU A 214 -8.25 -10.00 7.12
N LYS A 215 -7.42 -9.22 6.43
CA LYS A 215 -6.90 -7.92 6.88
C LYS A 215 -7.69 -6.73 6.33
N LEU A 216 -8.53 -6.93 5.31
CA LEU A 216 -9.36 -5.87 4.73
C LEU A 216 -10.44 -5.38 5.71
N ARG A 217 -10.72 -4.07 5.68
CA ARG A 217 -11.73 -3.36 6.47
C ARG A 217 -12.64 -2.50 5.60
#